data_AF-A0A3B8JMZ8-F1
#
_entry.id   AF-A0A3B8JMZ8-F1
#
_cell.length_a   1.000
_cell.length_b   1.000
_cell.length_c   1.000
_cell.angle_alpha   90.00
_cell.angle_beta   90.00
_cell.angle_gamma   90.00
#
_symmetry.space_group_name_H-M   'P 1'
#
loop_
_entity.id
_entity.type
_entity.pdbx_description
1 polymer ?
#
loop_
_entity_poly.entity_id
_entity_poly.type
_entity_poly.pdbx_seq_one_letter_code
_entity_poly.pdbx_strand_id
1 'polypeptide(L)' 'MKQFLTIVCKLQPTPEQVLKIEELLKAFADGCNYANQSVKASITSKTTIQKLVYQSLR' A
#
# COMPACT_ATOMS: atom_id res chain seq x y z
N MET A 1 -0.12 34.45 14.97
CA MET A 1 -0.89 33.18 14.81
C MET A 1 -0.64 32.66 13.39
N LYS A 2 -0.22 31.40 13.21
CA LYS A 2 -0.12 30.78 11.87
C LYS A 2 -1.42 30.02 11.57
N GLN A 3 -2.12 30.42 10.52
CA GLN A 3 -3.31 29.74 10.03
C GLN A 3 -2.89 28.71 8.97
N PHE A 4 -3.34 27.46 9.13
CA PHE A 4 -3.16 26.41 8.12
C PHE A 4 -4.47 26.28 7.34
N LEU A 5 -4.44 26.55 6.05
CA LEU A 5 -5.57 26.37 5.14
C LEU A 5 -5.43 25.00 4.47
N THR A 6 -6.42 24.13 4.66
CA THR A 6 -6.49 22.84 3.97
C THR A 6 -7.19 23.03 2.63
N ILE A 7 -6.46 22.83 1.53
CA ILE A 7 -7.06 22.80 0.19
C ILE A 7 -7.54 21.38 -0.09
N VAL A 8 -8.84 21.22 -0.30
CA VAL A 8 -9.41 19.95 -0.77
C VAL A 8 -9.32 19.95 -2.30
N CYS A 9 -8.36 19.20 -2.85
CA CYS A 9 -8.23 19.01 -4.29
C CYS A 9 -8.88 17.69 -4.70
N LYS A 10 -9.88 17.75 -5.60
CA LYS A 10 -10.39 16.56 -6.27
C LYS A 10 -9.52 16.30 -7.50
N LEU A 11 -8.82 15.17 -7.50
CA LEU A 11 -8.06 14.75 -8.66
C LEU A 11 -9.00 14.55 -9.86
N GLN A 12 -8.60 15.03 -11.03
CA GLN A 12 -9.24 14.75 -12.32
C GLN A 12 -8.28 13.90 -13.17
N PRO A 13 -8.05 12.63 -12.79
CA PRO A 13 -7.15 11.77 -13.54
C PRO A 13 -7.70 11.48 -14.93
N THR A 14 -6.81 11.37 -15.92
CA THR A 14 -7.18 10.84 -17.24
C THR A 14 -7.54 9.36 -17.13
N PRO A 15 -8.25 8.77 -18.11
CA PRO A 15 -8.55 7.33 -18.10
C PRO A 15 -7.30 6.45 -17.92
N GLU A 16 -6.17 6.80 -18.53
CA GLU A 16 -4.90 6.08 -18.40
C GLU A 16 -4.32 6.18 -16.99
N GLN A 17 -4.49 7.34 -16.34
CA GLN A 17 -4.06 7.52 -14.95
C GLN A 17 -4.93 6.72 -13.98
N VAL A 18 -6.25 6.66 -14.22
CA VAL A 18 -7.16 5.81 -13.44
C VAL A 18 -6.73 4.36 -13.52
N LEU A 19 -6.48 3.84 -14.71
CA LEU A 19 -6.03 2.45 -14.90
C LEU A 19 -4.74 2.14 -14.13
N LYS A 20 -3.74 3.03 -14.20
CA LYS A 20 -2.49 2.87 -13.45
C LYS A 20 -2.68 2.90 -11.94
N ILE A 21 -3.60 3.74 -11.46
CA ILE A 21 -3.93 3.81 -10.02
C ILE A 21 -4.59 2.50 -9.58
N GLU A 22 -5.58 2.01 -10.33
CA GLU A 22 -6.26 0.75 -10.03
C GLU A 22 -5.30 -0.45 -10.03
N GLU A 23 -4.41 -0.54 -11.03
CA GLU A 23 -3.38 -1.57 -11.10
C GLU A 23 -2.43 -1.52 -9.90
N LEU A 24 -1.98 -0.33 -9.51
CA LEU A 24 -1.13 -0.13 -8.34
C LEU A 24 -1.84 -0.53 -7.05
N LEU A 25 -3.10 -0.13 -6.87
CA LEU A 25 -3.89 -0.46 -5.70
C LEU A 25 -4.12 -1.98 -5.59
N LYS A 26 -4.38 -2.64 -6.73
CA LYS A 26 -4.50 -4.09 -6.78
C LYS A 26 -3.19 -4.79 -6.41
N ALA A 27 -2.08 -4.39 -7.03
CA ALA A 27 -0.76 -4.96 -6.71
C ALA A 27 -0.39 -4.77 -5.23
N PHE A 28 -0.72 -3.62 -4.65
CA PHE A 28 -0.53 -3.36 -3.22
C PHE A 28 -1.38 -4.31 -2.36
N ALA A 29 -2.68 -4.45 -2.67
CA ALA A 29 -3.58 -5.34 -1.95
C ALA A 29 -3.13 -6.81 -2.04
N ASP A 30 -2.71 -7.25 -3.22
CA ASP A 30 -2.18 -8.59 -3.46
C ASP A 30 -0.89 -8.82 -2.63
N GLY A 31 -0.01 -7.82 -2.54
CA GLY A 31 1.17 -7.89 -1.68
C GLY A 31 0.84 -7.99 -0.19
N CYS A 32 -0.17 -7.25 0.28
CA CYS A 32 -0.67 -7.37 1.65
C CYS A 32 -1.23 -8.77 1.94
N ASN A 33 -2.02 -9.31 1.00
CA ASN A 33 -2.59 -10.65 1.12
C ASN A 33 -1.50 -11.73 1.15
N TYR A 34 -0.50 -11.62 0.27
CA TYR A 34 0.67 -12.51 0.27
C TYR A 34 1.39 -12.48 1.62
N ALA A 35 1.67 -11.30 2.17
CA ALA A 35 2.35 -11.19 3.46
C ALA A 35 1.55 -11.88 4.59
N ASN A 36 0.23 -11.66 4.60
CA ASN A 36 -0.65 -12.25 5.60
C ASN A 36 -0.76 -13.78 5.49
N GLN A 37 -0.72 -14.32 4.27
CA GLN A 37 -0.75 -15.78 4.04
C GLN A 37 0.60 -16.44 4.29
N SER A 38 1.70 -15.75 3.99
CA SER A 38 3.06 -16.30 4.07
C SER A 38 3.62 -16.32 5.50
N VAL A 39 3.08 -15.48 6.39
CA VAL A 39 3.54 -15.37 7.76
C VAL A 39 2.60 -16.09 8.72
N LYS A 40 3.16 -16.86 9.67
CA LYS A 40 2.37 -17.49 10.73
C LYS A 40 1.65 -16.43 11.56
N ALA A 41 0.35 -16.62 11.83
CA ALA A 41 -0.49 -15.66 12.56
C ALA A 41 0.02 -15.29 13.97
N SER A 42 0.86 -16.13 14.59
CA SER A 42 1.48 -15.85 15.89
C SER A 42 2.64 -14.83 15.81
N ILE A 43 3.15 -14.51 14.62
CA ILE A 43 4.25 -13.57 14.41
C ILE A 43 3.66 -12.17 14.20
N THR A 44 3.75 -11.32 15.22
CA THR A 44 3.23 -9.94 15.18
C THR A 44 4.32 -8.87 15.08
N SER A 45 5.60 -9.26 15.19
CA SER A 45 6.73 -8.33 15.07
C SER A 45 6.89 -7.85 13.62
N LYS A 46 6.71 -6.54 13.41
CA LYS A 46 6.89 -5.87 12.12
C LYS A 46 8.25 -6.18 11.48
N THR A 47 9.34 -6.10 12.25
CA THR A 47 10.69 -6.34 11.73
C THR A 47 10.87 -7.79 11.28
N THR A 48 10.26 -8.73 11.98
CA THR A 48 10.29 -10.16 11.61
C THR A 48 9.47 -10.41 10.35
N ILE A 49 8.25 -9.89 10.28
CA ILE A 49 7.39 -9.95 9.10
C ILE A 49 8.14 -9.41 7.88
N GLN A 50 8.72 -8.22 7.99
CA GLN A 50 9.48 -7.59 6.90
C GLN A 50 10.63 -8.49 6.44
N LYS A 51 11.45 -9.04 7.34
CA LYS A 51 12.55 -9.94 6.96
C LYS A 51 12.07 -11.16 6.17
N LEU A 52 10.88 -11.68 6.46
CA LEU A 52 10.32 -12.87 5.80
C LEU A 52 9.80 -12.58 4.38
N VAL A 53 9.16 -11.43 4.17
CA VAL A 53 8.41 -11.16 2.93
C VAL A 53 9.08 -10.14 2.00
N TYR A 54 10.09 -9.42 2.48
CA TYR A 54 10.66 -8.26 1.75
C TYR A 54 11.21 -8.62 0.36
N GLN A 55 11.93 -9.73 0.21
CA GLN A 55 12.49 -10.12 -1.08
C GLN A 55 11.42 -10.58 -2.08
N SER A 56 10.27 -11.04 -1.59
CA SER A 56 9.16 -11.49 -2.44
C SER A 56 8.23 -10.34 -2.87
N LEU A 57 8.22 -9.25 -2.11
CA LEU A 57 7.35 -8.08 -2.35
C LEU A 57 8.07 -6.86 -2.95
N ARG A 58 9.40 -6.92 -3.04
CA ARG A 58 10.24 -5.87 -3.66
C ARG A 58 10.28 -6.06 -5.17
#